data_AF-A0A6M0GG03-F1
#
_entry.id   AF-A0A6M0GG03-F1
#
_cell.length_a   1.000
_cell.length_b   1.000
_cell.length_c   1.000
_cell.angle_alpha   90.00
_cell.angle_beta   90.00
_cell.angle_gamma   90.00
#
_symmetry.space_group_name_H-M   'P 1'
#
loop_
_entity.id
_entity.type
_entity.pdbx_description
1 polymer ?
#
loop_
_entity_poly.entity_id
_entity_poly.type
_entity_poly.pdbx_seq_one_letter_code
_entity_poly.pdbx_strand_id
1 'polypeptide(L)'
;MPVQFLSQAERERLQSFPDEITPNELITFFTLSEQDLTLVKKRSGDHNILGFALQLGTLRYLSFIPDNFPKLPSVVVNYVAEQLNISPSVLSLYGERSQTRTNQLQEIQDYLRFRKANKADYQELGIWLLERAMEHDRPLLLFQLLIKKLETSKIIRPGLTILERMVATARNEAWTETCKRLKPILTDSREKFLDSLLEVESDRQRTPLAWLRTGAVSNSPKAILNALAKLDFLNQQNVKDWDVSVLNPNRLKFLAKLGKKSPAQALSRTPAARRYSILIAFCRQGYTEIIDEAIDLYISTLANVYARSKKDREQFQYRIAQSLNQKLKLLNQIGQVILDEEIKDEQLRGKIYEKVAPEELSMALAECKSLIRPHADDYFDFFALRYSYVRQFSPTFLIESLLSGTINTEKILLRWDDMLRVVGSLKLGWVTASLFLNKLQSFPQQNDLASSLSEYGRMVKTIFILRYLQNQPYRRKINNQLNKGERLHDLAKT
;
A
#
# COMPACT_ATOMS: atom_id res chain seq x y z
N MET A 1 10.30 25.40 -4.50
CA MET A 1 10.76 24.04 -4.85
C MET A 1 11.78 24.15 -5.97
N PRO A 2 12.77 23.24 -6.08
CA PRO A 2 13.76 23.32 -7.15
C PRO A 2 13.05 23.31 -8.50
N VAL A 3 13.37 24.30 -9.33
CA VAL A 3 12.80 24.43 -10.69
C VAL A 3 13.46 23.43 -11.62
N GLN A 4 14.76 23.21 -11.45
CA GLN A 4 15.51 22.22 -12.20
C GLN A 4 15.58 20.93 -11.40
N PHE A 5 14.99 19.87 -11.94
CA PHE A 5 14.99 18.55 -11.32
C PHE A 5 15.47 17.46 -12.28
N LEU A 6 15.65 17.79 -13.56
CA LEU A 6 16.32 16.93 -14.52
C LEU A 6 17.84 17.07 -14.38
N SER A 7 18.53 15.94 -14.34
CA SER A 7 19.99 15.90 -14.49
C SER A 7 20.40 16.31 -15.91
N GLN A 8 21.68 16.64 -16.10
CA GLN A 8 22.21 16.98 -17.42
C GLN A 8 22.03 15.81 -18.41
N ALA A 9 22.35 14.59 -18.01
CA ALA A 9 22.16 13.40 -18.83
C ALA A 9 20.67 13.17 -19.20
N GLU A 10 19.74 13.42 -18.27
CA GLU A 10 18.32 13.32 -18.57
C GLU A 10 17.85 14.38 -19.57
N ARG A 11 18.39 15.61 -19.49
CA ARG A 11 18.08 16.67 -20.45
C ARG A 11 18.57 16.34 -21.84
N GLU A 12 19.80 15.86 -21.96
CA GLU A 12 20.39 15.43 -23.23
C GLU A 12 19.52 14.33 -23.85
N ARG A 13 19.23 13.27 -23.10
CA ARG A 13 18.35 12.17 -23.54
C ARG A 13 16.96 12.62 -23.97
N LEU A 14 16.36 13.60 -23.27
CA LEU A 14 15.03 14.10 -23.61
C LEU A 14 15.03 15.06 -24.80
N GLN A 15 16.15 15.69 -25.14
CA GLN A 15 16.30 16.61 -26.27
C GLN A 15 16.77 15.94 -27.56
N SER A 16 17.33 14.73 -27.48
CA SER A 16 17.80 13.96 -28.62
C SER A 16 16.92 12.76 -28.93
N PHE A 17 17.25 12.06 -30.02
CA PHE A 17 16.83 10.69 -30.21
C PHE A 17 17.42 9.79 -29.12
N PRO A 18 16.71 8.72 -28.71
CA PRO A 18 17.30 7.69 -27.88
C PRO A 18 18.40 6.94 -28.65
N ASP A 19 19.36 6.40 -27.92
CA ASP A 19 20.50 5.67 -28.49
C ASP A 19 20.04 4.39 -29.23
N GLU A 20 18.96 3.78 -28.74
CA GLU A 20 18.34 2.60 -29.32
C GLU A 20 16.89 2.90 -29.72
N ILE A 21 16.53 2.54 -30.94
CA ILE A 21 15.17 2.63 -31.47
C ILE A 21 14.76 1.23 -31.88
N THR A 22 13.68 0.74 -31.26
CA THR A 22 13.21 -0.61 -31.49
C THR A 22 12.57 -0.75 -32.88
N PRO A 23 12.56 -1.96 -33.48
CA PRO A 23 11.88 -2.20 -34.76
C PRO A 23 10.39 -1.80 -34.73
N ASN A 24 9.70 -2.00 -33.60
CA ASN A 24 8.31 -1.61 -33.44
C ASN A 24 8.12 -0.08 -33.47
N GLU A 25 9.04 0.70 -32.90
CA GLU A 25 9.00 2.16 -32.98
C GLU A 25 9.27 2.64 -34.42
N LEU A 26 10.19 2.01 -35.15
CA LEU A 26 10.41 2.30 -36.57
C LEU A 26 9.15 2.07 -37.38
N ILE A 27 8.50 0.92 -37.21
CA ILE A 27 7.26 0.58 -37.92
C ILE A 27 6.12 1.55 -37.54
N THR A 28 6.02 1.91 -36.26
CA THR A 28 4.91 2.74 -35.78
C THR A 28 5.03 4.19 -36.24
N PHE A 29 6.24 4.76 -36.22
CA PHE A 29 6.42 6.21 -36.40
C PHE A 29 7.08 6.60 -37.72
N PHE A 30 7.85 5.71 -38.34
CA PHE A 30 8.67 5.99 -39.53
C PHE A 30 8.24 5.24 -40.79
N THR A 31 7.23 4.38 -40.73
CA THR A 31 6.58 3.85 -41.93
C THR A 31 5.74 4.94 -42.60
N LEU A 32 5.97 5.16 -43.89
CA LEU A 32 5.26 6.14 -44.70
C LEU A 32 3.99 5.53 -45.29
N SER A 33 2.83 6.11 -44.95
CA SER A 33 1.57 5.76 -45.60
C SER A 33 1.50 6.27 -47.04
N GLU A 34 0.53 5.81 -47.84
CA GLU A 34 0.32 6.33 -49.20
C GLU A 34 0.10 7.85 -49.24
N GLN A 35 -0.59 8.38 -48.23
CA GLN A 35 -0.79 9.82 -48.08
C GLN A 35 0.54 10.54 -47.78
N ASP A 36 1.39 9.94 -46.95
CA ASP A 36 2.72 10.48 -46.65
C ASP A 36 3.60 10.50 -47.90
N LEU A 37 3.61 9.41 -48.66
CA LEU A 37 4.37 9.32 -49.91
C LEU A 37 3.91 10.36 -50.93
N THR A 38 2.60 10.58 -51.04
CA THR A 38 2.03 11.60 -51.93
C THR A 38 2.48 13.01 -51.52
N LEU A 39 2.55 13.29 -50.21
CA LEU A 39 3.01 14.57 -49.69
C LEU A 39 4.53 14.77 -49.89
N VAL A 40 5.32 13.76 -49.52
CA VAL A 40 6.78 13.74 -49.59
C VAL A 40 7.26 13.91 -51.04
N LYS A 41 6.62 13.23 -52.01
CA LYS A 41 7.00 13.28 -53.44
C LYS A 41 6.71 14.61 -54.13
N LYS A 42 6.04 15.57 -53.48
CA LYS A 42 5.90 16.95 -54.01
C LYS A 42 7.22 17.74 -53.97
N ARG A 43 8.24 17.25 -53.26
CA ARG A 43 9.53 17.92 -53.11
C ARG A 43 10.46 17.56 -54.27
N SER A 44 11.20 18.55 -54.76
CA SER A 44 12.21 18.32 -55.80
C SER A 44 13.57 18.03 -55.17
N GLY A 45 14.21 16.95 -55.63
CA GLY A 45 15.53 16.51 -55.22
C GLY A 45 15.52 15.54 -54.04
N ASP A 46 16.25 14.44 -54.18
CA ASP A 46 16.27 13.30 -53.25
C ASP A 46 16.59 13.70 -51.80
N HIS A 47 17.48 14.69 -51.60
CA HIS A 47 17.81 15.22 -50.27
C HIS A 47 16.61 15.90 -49.59
N ASN A 48 15.78 16.63 -50.33
CA ASN A 48 14.58 17.28 -49.79
C ASN A 48 13.46 16.27 -49.55
N ILE A 49 13.33 15.25 -50.41
CA ILE A 49 12.36 14.16 -50.25
C ILE A 49 12.69 13.38 -48.97
N LEU A 50 13.94 12.91 -48.83
CA LEU A 50 14.40 12.17 -47.66
C LEU A 50 14.31 13.01 -46.38
N GLY A 51 14.80 14.26 -46.41
CA GLY A 51 14.77 15.13 -45.25
C GLY A 51 13.36 15.49 -44.78
N PHE A 52 12.42 15.72 -45.70
CA PHE A 52 11.01 15.96 -45.37
C PHE A 52 10.38 14.73 -44.70
N ALA A 53 10.59 13.54 -45.26
CA ALA A 53 10.08 12.29 -44.70
C ALA A 53 10.64 12.02 -43.29
N LEU A 54 11.92 12.29 -43.08
CA LEU A 54 12.56 12.17 -41.77
C LEU A 54 12.03 13.19 -40.77
N GLN A 55 11.77 14.45 -41.17
CA GLN A 55 11.13 15.44 -40.30
C GLN A 55 9.72 15.03 -39.89
N LEU A 56 8.96 14.48 -40.83
CA LEU A 56 7.61 13.97 -40.61
C LEU A 56 7.62 12.81 -39.60
N GLY A 57 8.50 11.82 -39.77
CA GLY A 57 8.68 10.73 -38.80
C GLY A 57 9.18 11.22 -37.43
N THR A 58 10.10 12.18 -37.42
CA THR A 58 10.67 12.75 -36.19
C THR A 58 9.61 13.46 -35.37
N LEU A 59 8.74 14.26 -36.00
CA LEU A 59 7.67 14.96 -35.30
C LEU A 59 6.63 13.97 -34.74
N ARG A 60 6.36 12.85 -35.45
CA ARG A 60 5.49 11.78 -34.93
C ARG A 60 6.09 11.11 -33.69
N TYR A 61 7.38 10.81 -33.73
CA TYR A 61 8.08 10.06 -32.69
C TYR A 61 8.34 10.92 -31.43
N LEU A 62 8.93 12.10 -31.61
CA LEU A 62 9.40 12.93 -30.50
C LEU A 62 8.41 14.03 -30.09
N SER A 63 7.42 14.37 -30.92
CA SER A 63 6.55 15.55 -30.76
C SER A 63 7.27 16.91 -30.76
N PHE A 64 8.55 16.93 -31.17
CA PHE A 64 9.32 18.13 -31.50
C PHE A 64 10.43 17.76 -32.49
N ILE A 65 11.13 18.75 -33.04
CA ILE A 65 12.32 18.54 -33.88
C ILE A 65 13.56 18.98 -33.09
N PRO A 66 14.52 18.07 -32.85
CA PRO A 66 15.79 18.41 -32.22
C PRO A 66 16.65 19.38 -33.04
N ASP A 67 17.43 20.23 -32.38
CA ASP A 67 18.35 21.16 -33.05
C ASP A 67 19.46 20.42 -33.82
N ASN A 68 19.84 19.24 -33.32
CA ASN A 68 20.79 18.33 -33.96
C ASN A 68 20.14 17.40 -35.00
N PHE A 69 19.01 17.79 -35.62
CA PHE A 69 18.33 17.01 -36.67
C PHE A 69 19.25 16.41 -37.75
N PRO A 70 20.36 17.06 -38.20
CA PRO A 70 21.29 16.43 -39.15
C PRO A 70 22.02 15.18 -38.61
N LYS A 71 22.00 14.92 -37.30
CA LYS A 71 22.61 13.77 -36.62
C LYS A 71 21.56 12.75 -36.19
N LEU A 72 20.70 12.33 -37.13
CA LEU A 72 19.74 11.26 -36.91
C LEU A 72 20.44 9.89 -36.79
N PRO A 73 19.91 8.96 -35.99
CA PRO A 73 20.41 7.58 -35.97
C PRO A 73 20.34 6.95 -37.36
N SER A 74 21.42 6.29 -37.78
CA SER A 74 21.53 5.68 -39.12
C SER A 74 20.42 4.66 -39.40
N VAL A 75 19.96 3.95 -38.38
CA VAL A 75 18.84 3.00 -38.47
C VAL A 75 17.56 3.67 -38.98
N VAL A 76 17.23 4.86 -38.48
CA VAL A 76 16.05 5.63 -38.92
C VAL A 76 16.23 6.13 -40.35
N VAL A 77 17.43 6.65 -40.66
CA VAL A 77 17.74 7.18 -41.98
C VAL A 77 17.63 6.09 -43.04
N ASN A 78 18.25 4.93 -42.79
CA ASN A 78 18.22 3.79 -43.71
C ASN A 78 16.80 3.25 -43.90
N TYR A 79 16.04 3.11 -42.81
CA TYR A 79 14.66 2.60 -42.86
C TYR A 79 13.73 3.48 -43.71
N VAL A 80 13.85 4.81 -43.62
CA VAL A 80 13.05 5.74 -44.43
C VAL A 80 13.58 5.83 -45.87
N ALA A 81 14.91 5.78 -46.05
CA ALA A 81 15.55 5.84 -47.36
C ALA A 81 15.19 4.63 -48.23
N GLU A 82 15.14 3.43 -47.65
CA GLU A 82 14.71 2.19 -48.33
C GLU A 82 13.27 2.30 -48.85
N GLN A 83 12.34 2.83 -48.05
CA GLN A 83 10.95 3.04 -48.48
C GLN A 83 10.81 3.99 -49.66
N LEU A 84 11.73 4.94 -49.80
CA LEU A 84 11.74 5.95 -50.86
C LEU A 84 12.62 5.56 -52.05
N ASN A 85 13.39 4.47 -51.95
CA ASN A 85 14.42 4.06 -52.91
C ASN A 85 15.45 5.16 -53.19
N ILE A 86 15.93 5.83 -52.12
CA ILE A 86 16.90 6.93 -52.16
C ILE A 86 18.15 6.54 -51.37
N SER A 87 19.34 7.01 -51.80
CA SER A 87 20.58 6.78 -51.04
C SER A 87 20.59 7.58 -49.71
N PRO A 88 20.89 6.97 -48.54
CA PRO A 88 21.01 7.68 -47.25
C PRO A 88 22.01 8.84 -47.25
N SER A 89 23.05 8.78 -48.09
CA SER A 89 24.13 9.78 -48.15
C SER A 89 23.65 11.18 -48.57
N VAL A 90 22.53 11.28 -49.30
CA VAL A 90 21.99 12.57 -49.76
C VAL A 90 21.47 13.44 -48.62
N LEU A 91 21.23 12.86 -47.43
CA LEU A 91 20.80 13.62 -46.25
C LEU A 91 21.80 14.70 -45.83
N SER A 92 23.09 14.52 -46.15
CA SER A 92 24.13 15.52 -45.87
C SER A 92 23.88 16.87 -46.57
N LEU A 93 23.17 16.86 -47.71
CA LEU A 93 22.79 18.04 -48.49
C LEU A 93 21.46 18.67 -48.03
N TYR A 94 20.77 18.03 -47.07
CA TYR A 94 19.47 18.49 -46.62
C TYR A 94 19.57 19.70 -45.69
N GLY A 95 18.87 20.78 -46.05
CA GLY A 95 18.70 21.93 -45.16
C GLY A 95 19.85 22.94 -45.14
N GLU A 96 20.70 22.95 -46.18
CA GLU A 96 21.71 24.00 -46.45
C GLU A 96 21.10 25.41 -46.42
N ARG A 97 19.85 25.55 -46.90
CA ARG A 97 19.02 26.76 -46.72
C ARG A 97 18.08 26.56 -45.53
N SER A 98 18.26 27.33 -44.45
CA SER A 98 17.43 27.27 -43.25
C SER A 98 15.94 27.50 -43.52
N GLN A 99 15.60 28.38 -44.46
CA GLN A 99 14.23 28.69 -44.85
C GLN A 99 13.46 27.47 -45.37
N THR A 100 14.14 26.56 -46.07
CA THR A 100 13.52 25.33 -46.61
C THR A 100 13.07 24.41 -45.50
N ARG A 101 13.89 24.23 -44.44
CA ARG A 101 13.55 23.40 -43.28
C ARG A 101 12.37 23.96 -42.51
N THR A 102 12.33 25.27 -42.31
CA THR A 102 11.24 25.92 -41.56
C THR A 102 9.91 25.85 -42.31
N ASN A 103 9.92 26.08 -43.63
CA ASN A 103 8.71 25.99 -44.46
C ASN A 103 8.18 24.55 -44.52
N GLN A 104 9.07 23.56 -44.70
CA GLN A 104 8.70 22.15 -44.70
C GLN A 104 8.14 21.69 -43.35
N LEU A 105 8.76 22.13 -42.26
CA LEU A 105 8.26 21.86 -40.92
C LEU A 105 6.85 22.43 -40.70
N GLN A 106 6.54 23.62 -41.23
CA GLN A 106 5.19 24.19 -41.16
C GLN A 106 4.17 23.31 -41.92
N GLU A 107 4.51 22.86 -43.12
CA GLU A 107 3.66 21.95 -43.92
C GLU A 107 3.42 20.61 -43.19
N ILE A 108 4.47 20.05 -42.56
CA ILE A 108 4.37 18.82 -41.78
C ILE A 108 3.48 19.02 -40.54
N GLN A 109 3.60 20.16 -39.87
CA GLN A 109 2.74 20.50 -38.73
C GLN A 109 1.28 20.53 -39.14
N ASP A 110 0.94 21.21 -40.24
CA ASP A 110 -0.43 21.31 -40.72
C ASP A 110 -0.98 19.93 -41.12
N TYR A 111 -0.16 19.11 -41.82
CA TYR A 111 -0.53 17.76 -42.22
C TYR A 111 -0.79 16.82 -41.03
N LEU A 112 0.12 16.81 -40.03
CA LEU A 112 -0.02 15.99 -38.83
C LEU A 112 -0.93 16.61 -37.75
N ARG A 113 -1.49 17.79 -38.05
CA ARG A 113 -2.30 18.63 -37.14
C ARG A 113 -1.59 19.01 -35.85
N PHE A 114 -0.26 19.08 -35.88
CA PHE A 114 0.53 19.62 -34.79
C PHE A 114 0.52 21.14 -34.81
N ARG A 115 0.49 21.76 -33.64
CA ARG A 115 0.54 23.21 -33.50
C ARG A 115 1.43 23.65 -32.35
N LYS A 116 1.96 24.87 -32.43
CA LYS A 116 2.68 25.50 -31.31
C LYS A 116 1.70 25.84 -30.19
N ALA A 117 2.16 25.71 -28.94
CA ALA A 117 1.39 26.09 -27.77
C ALA A 117 1.15 27.60 -27.74
N ASN A 118 -0.11 28.01 -27.57
CA ASN A 118 -0.53 29.37 -27.33
C ASN A 118 -0.76 29.63 -25.83
N LYS A 119 -1.12 30.86 -25.45
CA LYS A 119 -1.34 31.25 -24.05
C LYS A 119 -2.47 30.46 -23.37
N ALA A 120 -3.56 30.17 -24.10
CA ALA A 120 -4.68 29.40 -23.56
C ALA A 120 -4.27 27.95 -23.27
N ASP A 121 -3.45 27.33 -24.13
CA ASP A 121 -2.92 25.98 -23.89
C ASP A 121 -2.10 25.93 -22.61
N TYR A 122 -1.21 26.91 -22.40
CA TYR A 122 -0.41 26.95 -21.16
C TYR A 122 -1.27 27.09 -19.91
N GLN A 123 -2.38 27.82 -19.99
CA GLN A 123 -3.34 27.92 -18.89
C GLN A 123 -4.07 26.59 -18.65
N GLU A 124 -4.59 25.96 -19.71
CA GLU A 124 -5.27 24.66 -19.61
C GLU A 124 -4.33 23.57 -19.08
N LEU A 125 -3.11 23.50 -19.62
CA LEU A 125 -2.07 22.59 -19.15
C LEU A 125 -1.70 22.88 -17.70
N GLY A 126 -1.65 24.14 -17.28
CA GLY A 126 -1.41 24.52 -15.88
C GLY A 126 -2.49 24.00 -14.94
N ILE A 127 -3.76 24.23 -15.26
CA ILE A 127 -4.91 23.73 -14.49
C ILE A 127 -4.88 22.20 -14.42
N TRP A 128 -4.69 21.54 -15.56
CA TRP A 128 -4.61 20.09 -15.63
C TRP A 128 -3.44 19.54 -14.81
N LEU A 129 -2.27 20.19 -14.86
CA LEU A 129 -1.07 19.77 -14.14
C LEU A 129 -1.22 19.98 -12.63
N LEU A 130 -1.93 21.03 -12.20
CA LEU A 130 -2.29 21.25 -10.80
C LEU A 130 -3.13 20.09 -10.25
N GLU A 131 -4.15 19.64 -10.99
CA GLU A 131 -4.94 18.46 -10.58
C GLU A 131 -4.05 17.22 -10.43
N ARG A 132 -3.16 16.95 -11.40
CA ARG A 132 -2.21 15.83 -11.32
C ARG A 132 -1.24 15.99 -10.16
N ALA A 133 -0.79 17.20 -9.85
CA ALA A 133 0.09 17.49 -8.71
C ALA A 133 -0.60 17.32 -7.34
N MET A 134 -1.93 17.53 -7.30
CA MET A 134 -2.76 17.21 -6.15
C MET A 134 -2.91 15.69 -5.95
N GLU A 135 -2.72 14.87 -6.98
CA GLU A 135 -2.68 13.40 -6.89
C GLU A 135 -1.27 12.86 -6.59
N HIS A 136 -0.24 13.43 -7.25
CA HIS A 136 1.15 12.96 -7.21
C HIS A 136 2.16 14.11 -7.14
N ASP A 137 2.96 14.22 -6.08
CA ASP A 137 3.95 15.31 -5.94
C ASP A 137 5.32 15.03 -6.62
N ARG A 138 5.46 13.94 -7.38
CA ARG A 138 6.75 13.55 -7.98
C ARG A 138 7.04 14.36 -9.26
N PRO A 139 8.12 15.16 -9.32
CA PRO A 139 8.37 16.06 -10.45
C PRO A 139 8.59 15.33 -11.78
N LEU A 140 9.39 14.25 -11.79
CA LEU A 140 9.62 13.45 -13.00
C LEU A 140 8.34 12.82 -13.56
N LEU A 141 7.45 12.32 -12.69
CA LEU A 141 6.17 11.75 -13.12
C LEU A 141 5.27 12.81 -13.75
N LEU A 142 5.13 13.98 -13.09
CA LEU A 142 4.34 15.10 -13.62
C LEU A 142 4.89 15.59 -14.96
N PHE A 143 6.21 15.60 -15.12
CA PHE A 143 6.87 15.94 -16.35
C PHE A 143 6.56 14.96 -17.49
N GLN A 144 6.64 13.65 -17.23
CA GLN A 144 6.28 12.61 -18.20
C GLN A 144 4.81 12.68 -18.61
N LEU A 145 3.91 12.89 -17.63
CA LEU A 145 2.49 13.09 -17.87
C LEU A 145 2.24 14.32 -18.75
N LEU A 146 2.96 15.43 -18.51
CA LEU A 146 2.88 16.65 -19.31
C LEU A 146 3.32 16.41 -20.76
N ILE A 147 4.43 15.68 -20.98
CA ILE A 147 4.86 15.31 -22.34
C ILE A 147 3.76 14.51 -23.06
N LYS A 148 3.21 13.49 -22.41
CA LYS A 148 2.14 12.67 -22.99
C LYS A 148 0.87 13.49 -23.28
N LYS A 149 0.54 14.47 -22.42
CA LYS A 149 -0.59 15.37 -22.64
C LYS A 149 -0.37 16.28 -23.85
N LEU A 150 0.85 16.79 -24.04
CA LEU A 150 1.21 17.58 -25.22
C LEU A 150 1.10 16.75 -26.50
N GLU A 151 1.63 15.52 -26.49
CA GLU A 151 1.56 14.58 -27.60
C GLU A 151 0.11 14.26 -27.99
N THR A 152 -0.73 13.88 -27.02
CA THR A 152 -2.14 13.56 -27.25
C THR A 152 -2.96 14.75 -27.72
N SER A 153 -2.63 15.97 -27.27
CA SER A 153 -3.24 17.21 -27.74
C SER A 153 -2.65 17.74 -29.06
N LYS A 154 -1.71 17.03 -29.69
CA LYS A 154 -0.98 17.46 -30.90
C LYS A 154 -0.34 18.85 -30.73
N ILE A 155 0.20 19.12 -29.55
CA ILE A 155 0.95 20.34 -29.26
C ILE A 155 2.43 20.03 -29.35
N ILE A 156 3.16 20.82 -30.14
CA ILE A 156 4.61 20.68 -30.26
C ILE A 156 5.25 20.93 -28.91
N ARG A 157 6.07 19.98 -28.46
CA ARG A 157 6.67 20.00 -27.14
C ARG A 157 7.55 21.27 -26.97
N PRO A 158 7.23 22.16 -26.01
CA PRO A 158 8.08 23.29 -25.66
C PRO A 158 9.44 22.85 -25.13
N GLY A 159 10.40 23.78 -25.07
CA GLY A 159 11.72 23.53 -24.49
C GLY A 159 11.64 23.06 -23.02
N LEU A 160 12.57 22.20 -22.61
CA LEU A 160 12.54 21.54 -21.29
C LEU A 160 12.44 22.53 -20.13
N THR A 161 13.12 23.68 -20.21
CA THR A 161 13.09 24.73 -19.17
C THR A 161 11.67 25.26 -18.90
N ILE A 162 10.84 25.37 -19.94
CA ILE A 162 9.45 25.81 -19.81
C ILE A 162 8.65 24.72 -19.08
N LEU A 163 8.83 23.47 -19.49
CA LEU A 163 8.14 22.33 -18.89
C LEU A 163 8.54 22.10 -17.43
N GLU A 164 9.82 22.18 -17.10
CA GLU A 164 10.33 22.13 -15.73
C GLU A 164 9.73 23.23 -14.86
N ARG A 165 9.64 24.46 -15.38
CA ARG A 165 8.99 25.58 -14.70
C ARG A 165 7.50 25.32 -14.47
N MET A 166 6.78 24.82 -15.47
CA MET A 166 5.36 24.48 -15.32
C MET A 166 5.13 23.44 -14.22
N VAL A 167 5.94 22.38 -14.19
CA VAL A 167 5.89 21.36 -13.13
C VAL A 167 6.19 21.97 -11.77
N ALA A 168 7.22 22.81 -11.65
CA ALA A 168 7.55 23.47 -10.40
C ALA A 168 6.43 24.40 -9.91
N THR A 169 5.82 25.17 -10.83
CA THR A 169 4.67 26.05 -10.54
C THR A 169 3.47 25.25 -10.07
N ALA A 170 3.04 24.23 -10.82
CA ALA A 170 1.90 23.39 -10.47
C ALA A 170 2.08 22.70 -9.11
N ARG A 171 3.29 22.25 -8.78
CA ARG A 171 3.58 21.67 -7.46
C ARG A 171 3.51 22.71 -6.34
N ASN A 172 4.00 23.94 -6.56
CA ASN A 172 3.87 25.02 -5.57
C ASN A 172 2.40 25.41 -5.37
N GLU A 173 1.62 25.50 -6.44
CA GLU A 173 0.18 25.74 -6.39
C GLU A 173 -0.56 24.62 -5.67
N ALA A 174 -0.20 23.36 -5.91
CA ALA A 174 -0.75 22.22 -5.18
C ALA A 174 -0.48 22.33 -3.67
N TRP A 175 0.67 22.86 -3.26
CA TRP A 175 0.93 23.17 -1.84
C TRP A 175 0.04 24.27 -1.31
N THR A 176 -0.12 25.37 -2.05
CA THR A 176 -1.02 26.47 -1.67
C THR A 176 -2.45 25.97 -1.52
N GLU A 177 -2.93 25.18 -2.47
CA GLU A 177 -4.26 24.58 -2.47
C GLU A 177 -4.44 23.57 -1.34
N THR A 178 -3.41 22.75 -1.05
CA THR A 178 -3.40 21.85 0.12
C THR A 178 -3.60 22.63 1.41
N CYS A 179 -2.83 23.71 1.61
CA CYS A 179 -2.93 24.54 2.81
C CYS A 179 -4.30 25.21 2.90
N LYS A 180 -4.82 25.70 1.77
CA LYS A 180 -6.15 26.32 1.69
C LYS A 180 -7.26 25.35 2.09
N ARG A 181 -7.22 24.11 1.59
CA ARG A 181 -8.23 23.07 1.88
C ARG A 181 -8.20 22.60 3.33
N LEU A 182 -7.03 22.54 3.95
CA LEU A 182 -6.89 22.13 5.35
C LEU A 182 -7.09 23.28 6.35
N LYS A 183 -7.07 24.54 5.90
CA LYS A 183 -7.27 25.72 6.76
C LYS A 183 -8.52 25.64 7.65
N PRO A 184 -9.70 25.19 7.19
CA PRO A 184 -10.90 25.11 8.05
C PRO A 184 -10.78 24.14 9.22
N ILE A 185 -9.84 23.19 9.19
CA ILE A 185 -9.58 22.28 10.31
C ILE A 185 -8.82 23.01 11.42
N LEU A 186 -8.09 24.08 11.12
CA LEU A 186 -7.27 24.79 12.09
C LEU A 186 -8.14 25.65 13.00
N THR A 187 -7.95 25.44 14.30
CA THR A 187 -8.49 26.27 15.39
C THR A 187 -7.32 26.60 16.30
N ASP A 188 -7.41 27.65 17.10
CA ASP A 188 -6.32 28.05 18.01
C ASP A 188 -5.87 26.91 18.94
N SER A 189 -6.82 26.08 19.39
CA SER A 189 -6.53 24.90 20.21
C SER A 189 -5.74 23.84 19.42
N ARG A 190 -6.14 23.55 18.18
CA ARG A 190 -5.44 22.59 17.31
C ARG A 190 -4.07 23.10 16.90
N GLU A 191 -3.92 24.39 16.61
CA GLU A 191 -2.61 24.98 16.28
C GLU A 191 -1.63 24.84 17.44
N LYS A 192 -2.05 25.17 18.66
CA LYS A 192 -1.24 24.97 19.87
C LYS A 192 -0.85 23.51 20.08
N PHE A 193 -1.78 22.58 19.86
CA PHE A 193 -1.47 21.15 19.91
C PHE A 193 -0.45 20.74 18.84
N LEU A 194 -0.62 21.19 17.60
CA LEU A 194 0.31 20.84 16.51
C LEU A 194 1.72 21.38 16.79
N ASP A 195 1.83 22.58 17.35
CA ASP A 195 3.13 23.14 17.75
C ASP A 195 3.73 22.39 18.94
N SER A 196 2.93 21.97 19.92
CA SER A 196 3.42 21.20 21.07
C SER A 196 3.99 19.82 20.66
N LEU A 197 3.62 19.27 19.50
CA LEU A 197 4.25 18.06 18.96
C LEU A 197 5.75 18.23 18.68
N LEU A 198 6.20 19.47 18.46
CA LEU A 198 7.56 19.80 18.08
C LEU A 198 8.44 20.18 19.28
N GLU A 199 7.84 20.39 20.45
CA GLU A 199 8.53 20.76 21.69
C GLU A 199 8.96 19.52 22.48
N VAL A 200 10.05 19.64 23.25
CA VAL A 200 10.56 18.54 24.05
C VAL A 200 9.77 18.46 25.36
N GLU A 201 9.19 17.29 25.65
CA GLU A 201 8.53 17.05 26.94
C GLU A 201 9.58 16.84 28.04
N SER A 202 9.43 17.58 29.15
CA SER A 202 10.30 17.50 30.34
C SER A 202 10.48 16.06 30.85
N ASP A 203 9.39 15.28 30.83
CA ASP A 203 9.34 13.94 31.40
C ASP A 203 9.95 12.86 30.48
N ARG A 204 9.98 13.10 29.15
CA ARG A 204 10.34 12.08 28.16
C ARG A 204 11.67 12.35 27.45
N GLN A 205 12.27 13.52 27.65
CA GLN A 205 13.49 14.00 26.97
C GLN A 205 13.44 13.90 25.42
N ARG A 206 12.24 13.80 24.85
CA ARG A 206 11.98 13.74 23.41
C ARG A 206 10.68 14.45 23.07
N THR A 207 10.51 14.80 21.80
CA THR A 207 9.27 15.45 21.34
C THR A 207 8.14 14.43 21.14
N PRO A 208 6.86 14.82 21.29
CA PRO A 208 5.73 13.95 20.98
C PRO A 208 5.76 13.45 19.53
N LEU A 209 6.19 14.27 18.58
CA LEU A 209 6.41 13.85 17.19
C LEU A 209 7.40 12.67 17.11
N ALA A 210 8.54 12.75 17.80
CA ALA A 210 9.54 11.67 17.78
C ALA A 210 9.00 10.38 18.42
N TRP A 211 8.23 10.49 19.50
CA TRP A 211 7.57 9.36 20.13
C TRP A 211 6.54 8.70 19.19
N LEU A 212 5.66 9.48 18.57
CA LEU A 212 4.65 8.99 17.63
C LEU A 212 5.28 8.29 16.41
N ARG A 213 6.44 8.76 15.94
CA ARG A 213 7.20 8.14 14.84
C ARG A 213 7.82 6.78 15.17
N THR A 214 8.05 6.48 16.45
CA THR A 214 8.78 5.28 16.86
C THR A 214 7.84 4.08 16.90
N GLY A 215 7.94 3.18 15.92
CA GLY A 215 7.19 1.91 15.92
C GLY A 215 7.63 0.93 17.00
N ALA A 216 6.83 -0.10 17.24
CA ALA A 216 7.14 -1.17 18.18
C ALA A 216 8.29 -2.07 17.67
N VAL A 217 9.17 -2.47 18.60
CA VAL A 217 10.33 -3.33 18.31
C VAL A 217 10.10 -4.77 18.81
N SER A 218 9.04 -5.01 19.58
CA SER A 218 8.73 -6.33 20.14
C SER A 218 7.23 -6.55 20.29
N ASN A 219 6.81 -7.82 20.22
CA ASN A 219 5.42 -8.23 20.41
C ASN A 219 5.13 -8.50 21.89
N SER A 220 5.09 -7.44 22.71
CA SER A 220 4.95 -7.51 24.17
C SER A 220 3.81 -6.65 24.71
N PRO A 221 3.28 -6.94 25.92
CA PRO A 221 2.30 -6.08 26.60
C PRO A 221 2.72 -4.62 26.67
N LYS A 222 4.00 -4.35 26.95
CA LYS A 222 4.55 -2.99 27.00
C LYS A 222 4.47 -2.29 25.64
N ALA A 223 4.71 -3.00 24.55
CA ALA A 223 4.57 -2.45 23.20
C ALA A 223 3.11 -2.13 22.86
N ILE A 224 2.17 -3.02 23.22
CA ILE A 224 0.72 -2.79 23.06
C ILE A 224 0.28 -1.55 23.85
N LEU A 225 0.62 -1.48 25.14
CA LEU A 225 0.28 -0.33 25.99
C LEU A 225 0.88 0.98 25.46
N ASN A 226 2.10 0.96 24.91
CA ASN A 226 2.69 2.14 24.28
C ASN A 226 1.96 2.54 22.99
N ALA A 227 1.47 1.59 22.18
CA ALA A 227 0.65 1.89 21.01
C ALA A 227 -0.70 2.50 21.41
N LEU A 228 -1.36 1.95 22.44
CA LEU A 228 -2.62 2.46 22.98
C LEU A 228 -2.45 3.87 23.57
N ALA A 229 -1.39 4.12 24.34
CA ALA A 229 -1.10 5.44 24.87
C ALA A 229 -0.92 6.51 23.77
N LYS A 230 -0.37 6.13 22.60
CA LYS A 230 -0.32 7.04 21.44
C LYS A 230 -1.71 7.30 20.86
N LEU A 231 -2.58 6.29 20.81
CA LEU A 231 -3.96 6.48 20.36
C LEU A 231 -4.71 7.41 21.30
N ASP A 232 -4.57 7.25 22.61
CA ASP A 232 -5.19 8.14 23.60
C ASP A 232 -4.72 9.57 23.46
N PHE A 233 -3.40 9.76 23.30
CA PHE A 233 -2.83 11.08 23.07
C PHE A 233 -3.44 11.77 21.84
N LEU A 234 -3.71 11.04 20.75
CA LEU A 234 -4.38 11.56 19.57
C LEU A 234 -5.91 11.69 19.75
N ASN A 235 -6.54 10.80 20.52
CA ASN A 235 -7.98 10.83 20.84
C ASN A 235 -8.34 12.05 21.70
N GLN A 236 -7.47 12.46 22.63
CA GLN A 236 -7.67 13.68 23.44
C GLN A 236 -7.85 14.94 22.58
N GLN A 237 -7.37 14.93 21.34
CA GLN A 237 -7.49 16.02 20.36
C GLN A 237 -8.52 15.74 19.26
N ASN A 238 -9.30 14.67 19.41
CA ASN A 238 -10.30 14.20 18.45
C ASN A 238 -9.74 14.05 17.03
N VAL A 239 -8.49 13.57 16.89
CA VAL A 239 -7.80 13.45 15.59
C VAL A 239 -8.58 12.56 14.61
N LYS A 240 -9.33 11.57 15.11
CA LYS A 240 -10.22 10.71 14.32
C LYS A 240 -11.22 11.51 13.47
N ASP A 241 -11.73 12.60 14.04
CA ASP A 241 -12.83 13.40 13.49
C ASP A 241 -12.34 14.59 12.65
N TRP A 242 -11.03 14.73 12.46
CA TRP A 242 -10.48 15.75 11.57
C TRP A 242 -10.84 15.40 10.12
N ASP A 243 -11.65 16.25 9.49
CA ASP A 243 -12.09 16.05 8.12
C ASP A 243 -10.97 16.33 7.10
N VAL A 244 -10.21 15.28 6.79
CA VAL A 244 -9.18 15.31 5.74
C VAL A 244 -9.69 14.82 4.38
N SER A 245 -10.99 14.53 4.24
CA SER A 245 -11.58 14.00 3.00
C SER A 245 -11.49 14.99 1.83
N VAL A 246 -11.31 16.27 2.14
CA VAL A 246 -11.03 17.36 1.19
C VAL A 246 -9.74 17.16 0.37
N LEU A 247 -8.84 16.27 0.82
CA LEU A 247 -7.61 15.90 0.12
C LEU A 247 -7.72 14.51 -0.51
N ASN A 248 -7.08 14.34 -1.66
CA ASN A 248 -6.86 13.02 -2.24
C ASN A 248 -6.04 12.15 -1.25
N PRO A 249 -6.39 10.85 -1.05
CA PRO A 249 -5.64 9.94 -0.18
C PRO A 249 -4.14 9.88 -0.45
N ASN A 250 -3.72 10.00 -1.72
CA ASN A 250 -2.30 10.00 -2.08
C ASN A 250 -1.59 11.27 -1.60
N ARG A 251 -2.26 12.43 -1.64
CA ARG A 251 -1.74 13.71 -1.09
C ARG A 251 -1.57 13.62 0.42
N LEU A 252 -2.58 13.08 1.11
CA LEU A 252 -2.54 12.87 2.55
C LEU A 252 -1.36 11.96 2.95
N LYS A 253 -1.19 10.82 2.28
CA LYS A 253 -0.07 9.90 2.49
C LYS A 253 1.28 10.57 2.21
N PHE A 254 1.38 11.38 1.16
CA PHE A 254 2.59 12.15 0.86
C PHE A 254 2.96 13.12 1.99
N LEU A 255 2.01 13.92 2.46
CA LEU A 255 2.22 14.86 3.57
C LEU A 255 2.60 14.13 4.86
N ALA A 256 1.90 13.05 5.20
CA ALA A 256 2.21 12.22 6.35
C ALA A 256 3.65 11.65 6.27
N LYS A 257 4.08 11.24 5.08
CA LYS A 257 5.45 10.75 4.83
C LYS A 257 6.49 11.86 5.03
N LEU A 258 6.19 13.12 4.70
CA LEU A 258 7.05 14.25 5.03
C LEU A 258 7.18 14.43 6.54
N GLY A 259 6.05 14.40 7.27
CA GLY A 259 6.04 14.47 8.74
C GLY A 259 6.85 13.34 9.39
N LYS A 260 6.73 12.11 8.88
CA LYS A 260 7.49 10.95 9.34
C LYS A 260 9.00 11.05 9.09
N LYS A 261 9.43 11.75 8.05
CA LYS A 261 10.85 11.87 7.69
C LYS A 261 11.51 13.07 8.35
N SER A 262 10.78 14.16 8.53
CA SER A 262 11.34 15.41 9.04
C SER A 262 11.53 15.38 10.56
N PRO A 263 12.71 15.78 11.08
CA PRO A 263 12.88 16.02 12.52
C PRO A 263 12.07 17.25 12.95
N ALA A 264 11.75 17.34 14.25
CA ALA A 264 10.95 18.43 14.80
C ALA A 264 11.52 19.80 14.42
N GLN A 265 12.83 19.99 14.57
CA GLN A 265 13.50 21.25 14.23
C GLN A 265 13.39 21.66 12.75
N ALA A 266 13.35 20.70 11.82
CA ALA A 266 13.14 21.03 10.40
C ALA A 266 11.70 21.48 10.14
N LEU A 267 10.72 20.87 10.82
CA LEU A 267 9.32 21.29 10.74
C LEU A 267 9.08 22.64 11.40
N SER A 268 9.74 22.95 12.53
CA SER A 268 9.65 24.26 13.19
C SER A 268 10.11 25.40 12.29
N ARG A 269 11.13 25.18 11.45
CA ARG A 269 11.63 26.15 10.45
C ARG A 269 10.74 26.28 9.21
N THR A 270 9.74 25.42 9.06
CA THR A 270 8.80 25.45 7.92
C THR A 270 7.71 26.49 8.18
N PRO A 271 7.26 27.26 7.16
CA PRO A 271 6.15 28.21 7.32
C PRO A 271 4.89 27.54 7.90
N ALA A 272 4.20 28.23 8.81
CA ALA A 272 3.10 27.69 9.62
C ALA A 272 2.05 26.92 8.80
N ALA A 273 1.55 27.51 7.71
CA ALA A 273 0.55 26.86 6.85
C ALA A 273 1.00 25.48 6.32
N ARG A 274 2.26 25.36 5.90
CA ARG A 274 2.83 24.09 5.43
C ARG A 274 3.13 23.15 6.59
N ARG A 275 3.68 23.67 7.69
CA ARG A 275 3.97 22.91 8.91
C ARG A 275 2.70 22.23 9.42
N TYR A 276 1.61 22.99 9.59
CA TYR A 276 0.33 22.45 10.04
C TYR A 276 -0.27 21.45 9.07
N SER A 277 -0.22 21.72 7.76
CA SER A 277 -0.72 20.77 6.75
C SER A 277 0.00 19.41 6.83
N ILE A 278 1.32 19.43 7.06
CA ILE A 278 2.12 18.21 7.24
C ILE A 278 1.74 17.50 8.54
N LEU A 279 1.61 18.24 9.65
CA LEU A 279 1.32 17.66 10.97
C LEU A 279 -0.11 17.13 11.06
N ILE A 280 -1.10 17.79 10.45
CA ILE A 280 -2.48 17.27 10.32
C ILE A 280 -2.46 15.91 9.63
N ALA A 281 -1.79 15.83 8.47
CA ALA A 281 -1.69 14.60 7.72
C ALA A 281 -0.94 13.51 8.50
N PHE A 282 0.14 13.87 9.19
CA PHE A 282 0.92 12.98 10.04
C PHE A 282 0.06 12.38 11.17
N CYS A 283 -0.66 13.22 11.93
CA CYS A 283 -1.53 12.76 13.01
C CYS A 283 -2.67 11.88 12.49
N ARG A 284 -3.34 12.29 11.42
CA ARG A 284 -4.51 11.56 10.90
C ARG A 284 -4.16 10.21 10.26
N GLN A 285 -3.04 10.17 9.51
CA GLN A 285 -2.51 8.94 8.95
C GLN A 285 -1.92 8.05 10.04
N GLY A 286 -1.14 8.65 10.95
CA GLY A 286 -0.54 7.96 12.09
C GLY A 286 -1.57 7.33 13.00
N TYR A 287 -2.71 7.98 13.24
CA TYR A 287 -3.84 7.40 13.98
C TYR A 287 -4.30 6.06 13.41
N THR A 288 -4.43 5.97 12.09
CA THR A 288 -4.86 4.74 11.40
C THR A 288 -3.78 3.66 11.47
N GLU A 289 -2.52 4.05 11.26
CA GLU A 289 -1.40 3.11 11.30
C GLU A 289 -1.11 2.58 12.71
N ILE A 290 -1.30 3.39 13.75
CA ILE A 290 -1.13 2.96 15.14
C ILE A 290 -2.27 2.01 15.53
N ILE A 291 -3.49 2.20 15.02
CA ILE A 291 -4.59 1.22 15.15
C ILE A 291 -4.17 -0.12 14.55
N ASP A 292 -3.68 -0.12 13.32
CA ASP A 292 -3.24 -1.34 12.63
C ASP A 292 -2.08 -2.00 13.42
N GLU A 293 -1.08 -1.23 13.85
CA GLU A 293 0.03 -1.69 14.69
C GLU A 293 -0.46 -2.31 16.01
N ALA A 294 -1.41 -1.66 16.70
CA ALA A 294 -1.97 -2.18 17.95
C ALA A 294 -2.68 -3.52 17.76
N ILE A 295 -3.47 -3.66 16.68
CA ILE A 295 -4.14 -4.92 16.33
C ILE A 295 -3.11 -6.01 16.03
N ASP A 296 -2.09 -5.71 15.23
CA ASP A 296 -1.05 -6.66 14.85
C ASP A 296 -0.23 -7.12 16.06
N LEU A 297 0.11 -6.20 16.96
CA LEU A 297 0.79 -6.52 18.21
C LEU A 297 -0.09 -7.41 19.10
N TYR A 298 -1.38 -7.10 19.23
CA TYR A 298 -2.32 -7.92 20.01
C TYR A 298 -2.42 -9.34 19.48
N ILE A 299 -2.65 -9.50 18.16
CA ILE A 299 -2.74 -10.81 17.50
C ILE A 299 -1.44 -11.58 17.69
N SER A 300 -0.30 -10.92 17.49
CA SER A 300 1.02 -11.55 17.61
C SER A 300 1.34 -11.97 19.04
N THR A 301 1.04 -11.13 20.03
CA THR A 301 1.24 -11.44 21.45
C THR A 301 0.34 -12.60 21.88
N LEU A 302 -0.93 -12.63 21.49
CA LEU A 302 -1.82 -13.76 21.78
C LEU A 302 -1.37 -15.05 21.09
N ALA A 303 -0.93 -14.99 19.84
CA ALA A 303 -0.40 -16.14 19.12
C ALA A 303 0.84 -16.72 19.82
N ASN A 304 1.72 -15.85 20.32
CA ASN A 304 2.89 -16.26 21.09
C ASN A 304 2.52 -16.92 22.42
N VAL A 305 1.52 -16.39 23.13
CA VAL A 305 0.98 -17.02 24.36
C VAL A 305 0.41 -18.39 24.02
N TYR A 306 -0.41 -18.49 22.98
CA TYR A 306 -1.02 -19.73 22.53
C TYR A 306 0.04 -20.80 22.18
N ALA A 307 1.05 -20.42 21.40
CA ALA A 307 2.14 -21.31 20.99
C ALA A 307 2.93 -21.82 22.19
N ARG A 308 3.21 -20.96 23.17
CA ARG A 308 3.89 -21.35 24.42
C ARG A 308 3.03 -22.31 25.25
N SER A 309 1.75 -22.01 25.46
CA SER A 309 0.83 -22.90 26.19
C SER A 309 0.70 -24.27 25.52
N LYS A 310 0.72 -24.34 24.18
CA LYS A 310 0.76 -25.61 23.45
C LYS A 310 2.03 -26.40 23.76
N LYS A 311 3.20 -25.74 23.74
CA LYS A 311 4.49 -26.36 24.06
C LYS A 311 4.54 -26.85 25.50
N ASP A 312 4.02 -26.07 26.45
CA ASP A 312 3.95 -26.45 27.86
C ASP A 312 3.07 -27.71 28.04
N ARG A 313 1.93 -27.79 27.34
CA ARG A 313 1.07 -28.97 27.32
C ARG A 313 1.78 -30.20 26.73
N GLU A 314 2.47 -30.05 25.60
CA GLU A 314 3.24 -31.15 25.00
C GLU A 314 4.33 -31.66 25.94
N GLN A 315 5.05 -30.76 26.63
CA GLN A 315 6.03 -31.13 27.65
C GLN A 315 5.39 -31.83 28.84
N PHE A 316 4.21 -31.37 29.29
CA PHE A 316 3.46 -32.00 30.37
C PHE A 316 3.00 -33.41 29.98
N GLN A 317 2.43 -33.59 28.79
CA GLN A 317 2.01 -34.88 28.27
C GLN A 317 3.20 -35.85 28.12
N TYR A 318 4.35 -35.36 27.66
CA TYR A 318 5.56 -36.17 27.58
C TYR A 318 6.01 -36.66 28.97
N ARG A 319 6.01 -35.78 29.99
CA ARG A 319 6.36 -36.16 31.38
C ARG A 319 5.38 -37.19 31.94
N ILE A 320 4.07 -37.01 31.71
CA ILE A 320 3.06 -37.98 32.11
C ILE A 320 3.29 -39.33 31.42
N ALA A 321 3.50 -39.34 30.10
CA ALA A 321 3.75 -40.58 29.36
C ALA A 321 5.00 -41.32 29.85
N GLN A 322 6.07 -40.61 30.18
CA GLN A 322 7.26 -41.21 30.80
C GLN A 322 6.95 -41.83 32.16
N SER A 323 6.21 -41.11 33.02
CA SER A 323 5.82 -41.61 34.34
C SER A 323 4.89 -42.84 34.22
N LEU A 324 3.88 -42.79 33.36
CA LEU A 324 2.98 -43.93 33.07
C LEU A 324 3.75 -45.17 32.60
N ASN A 325 4.71 -45.00 31.67
CA ASN A 325 5.54 -46.12 31.22
C ASN A 325 6.38 -46.72 32.36
N GLN A 326 6.93 -45.90 33.26
CA GLN A 326 7.63 -46.40 34.44
C GLN A 326 6.69 -47.18 35.36
N LYS A 327 5.46 -46.69 35.59
CA LYS A 327 4.48 -47.38 36.44
C LYS A 327 3.96 -48.67 35.81
N LEU A 328 3.75 -48.71 34.49
CA LEU A 328 3.39 -49.94 33.76
C LEU A 328 4.50 -51.00 33.83
N LYS A 329 5.78 -50.59 33.76
CA LYS A 329 6.91 -51.52 33.97
C LYS A 329 6.88 -52.10 35.38
N LEU A 330 6.64 -51.28 36.39
CA LEU A 330 6.58 -51.70 37.79
C LEU A 330 5.36 -52.63 38.02
N LEU A 331 4.21 -52.33 37.43
CA LEU A 331 3.03 -53.21 37.43
C LEU A 331 3.34 -54.55 36.74
N ASN A 332 4.03 -54.54 35.60
CA ASN A 332 4.42 -55.76 34.90
C ASN A 332 5.40 -56.61 35.73
N GLN A 333 6.39 -55.98 36.38
CA GLN A 333 7.32 -56.67 37.27
C GLN A 333 6.62 -57.33 38.46
N ILE A 334 5.68 -56.63 39.09
CA ILE A 334 4.86 -57.17 40.19
C ILE A 334 3.93 -58.26 39.68
N GLY A 335 3.25 -58.02 38.56
CA GLY A 335 2.33 -58.98 37.94
C GLY A 335 3.01 -60.29 37.56
N GLN A 336 4.24 -60.25 37.05
CA GLN A 336 5.04 -61.46 36.79
C GLN A 336 5.31 -62.29 38.04
N VAL A 337 5.56 -61.65 39.19
CA VAL A 337 5.78 -62.35 40.46
C VAL A 337 4.48 -62.91 41.02
N ILE A 338 3.35 -62.21 40.83
CA ILE A 338 2.03 -62.66 41.28
C ILE A 338 1.52 -63.85 40.46
N LEU A 339 1.80 -63.87 39.16
CA LEU A 339 1.33 -64.92 38.23
C LEU A 339 2.26 -66.15 38.18
N ASP A 340 3.35 -66.16 38.94
CA ASP A 340 4.30 -67.27 38.99
C ASP A 340 3.83 -68.34 39.98
N GLU A 341 3.29 -69.44 39.45
CA GLU A 341 2.74 -70.56 40.24
C GLU A 341 3.79 -71.32 41.07
N GLU A 342 5.09 -71.13 40.82
CA GLU A 342 6.16 -71.73 41.62
C GLU A 342 6.38 -71.01 42.96
N ILE A 343 5.89 -69.76 43.09
CA ILE A 343 6.03 -68.95 44.29
C ILE A 343 4.84 -69.20 45.22
N LYS A 344 5.10 -69.79 46.39
CA LYS A 344 4.08 -69.97 47.43
C LYS A 344 3.59 -68.61 47.96
N ASP A 345 2.30 -68.50 48.26
CA ASP A 345 1.64 -67.28 48.79
C ASP A 345 2.38 -66.65 49.98
N GLU A 346 2.92 -67.47 50.88
CA GLU A 346 3.67 -67.04 52.07
C GLU A 346 4.95 -66.26 51.73
N GLN A 347 5.53 -66.51 50.55
CA GLN A 347 6.79 -65.92 50.07
C GLN A 347 6.57 -64.74 49.10
N LEU A 348 5.33 -64.56 48.61
CA LEU A 348 4.98 -63.62 47.55
C LEU A 348 5.39 -62.18 47.86
N ARG A 349 5.07 -61.68 49.07
CA ARG A 349 5.41 -60.31 49.49
C ARG A 349 6.91 -60.09 49.55
N GLY A 350 7.66 -61.07 50.06
CA GLY A 350 9.12 -61.02 50.11
C GLY A 350 9.73 -60.96 48.71
N LYS A 351 9.22 -61.80 47.79
CA LYS A 351 9.65 -61.85 46.38
C LYS A 351 9.33 -60.57 45.60
N ILE A 352 8.19 -59.93 45.90
CA ILE A 352 7.86 -58.61 45.33
C ILE A 352 8.86 -57.55 45.84
N TYR A 353 9.19 -57.55 47.14
CA TYR A 353 10.12 -56.57 47.71
C TYR A 353 11.59 -56.77 47.30
N GLU A 354 11.98 -57.97 46.90
CA GLU A 354 13.27 -58.22 46.25
C GLU A 354 13.38 -57.53 44.88
N LYS A 355 12.26 -57.41 44.14
CA LYS A 355 12.25 -56.78 42.79
C LYS A 355 11.90 -55.29 42.80
N VAL A 356 11.07 -54.85 43.74
CA VAL A 356 10.63 -53.46 43.88
C VAL A 356 10.64 -53.09 45.37
N ALA A 357 11.50 -52.15 45.76
CA ALA A 357 11.63 -51.77 47.16
C ALA A 357 10.29 -51.22 47.72
N PRO A 358 9.94 -51.48 48.99
CA PRO A 358 8.70 -50.97 49.60
C PRO A 358 8.53 -49.46 49.50
N GLU A 359 9.64 -48.71 49.62
CA GLU A 359 9.68 -47.25 49.48
C GLU A 359 9.38 -46.82 48.05
N GLU A 360 9.95 -47.50 47.06
CA GLU A 360 9.71 -47.27 45.63
C GLU A 360 8.25 -47.56 45.26
N LEU A 361 7.69 -48.66 45.78
CA LEU A 361 6.29 -49.02 45.59
C LEU A 361 5.35 -47.99 46.22
N SER A 362 5.65 -47.52 47.43
CA SER A 362 4.88 -46.49 48.13
C SER A 362 4.89 -45.16 47.38
N MET A 363 6.08 -44.71 46.93
CA MET A 363 6.21 -43.50 46.09
C MET A 363 5.45 -43.66 44.77
N ALA A 364 5.53 -44.82 44.13
CA ALA A 364 4.82 -45.10 42.89
C ALA A 364 3.30 -45.06 43.06
N LEU A 365 2.76 -45.59 44.15
CA LEU A 365 1.33 -45.54 44.46
C LEU A 365 0.87 -44.12 44.81
N ALA A 366 1.69 -43.34 45.51
CA ALA A 366 1.40 -41.93 45.80
C ALA A 366 1.35 -41.08 44.51
N GLU A 367 2.26 -41.31 43.57
CA GLU A 367 2.26 -40.66 42.26
C GLU A 367 1.10 -41.13 41.37
N CYS A 368 0.70 -42.41 41.44
CA CYS A 368 -0.47 -42.89 40.69
C CYS A 368 -1.74 -42.13 41.07
N LYS A 369 -1.94 -41.80 42.36
CA LYS A 369 -3.09 -41.00 42.81
C LYS A 369 -3.11 -39.59 42.23
N SER A 370 -1.96 -39.00 41.92
CA SER A 370 -1.88 -37.66 41.30
C SER A 370 -1.98 -37.69 39.77
N LEU A 371 -1.66 -38.83 39.15
CA LEU A 371 -1.80 -39.09 37.70
C LEU A 371 -3.24 -39.42 37.28
N ILE A 372 -4.04 -39.99 38.19
CA ILE A 372 -5.48 -40.23 37.97
C ILE A 372 -6.20 -38.88 38.06
N ARG A 373 -6.22 -38.12 36.96
CA ARG A 373 -7.06 -36.91 36.79
C ARG A 373 -8.28 -37.22 35.92
N PRO A 374 -9.41 -36.50 36.08
CA PRO A 374 -10.57 -36.62 35.20
C PRO A 374 -10.20 -36.23 33.75
N HIS A 375 -10.81 -36.92 32.77
CA HIS A 375 -10.57 -36.84 31.32
C HIS A 375 -10.78 -35.48 30.62
N ALA A 376 -11.01 -34.38 31.35
CA ALA A 376 -11.19 -33.05 30.75
C ALA A 376 -9.83 -32.34 30.55
N ASP A 377 -9.00 -32.93 29.69
CA ASP A 377 -7.68 -32.42 29.29
C ASP A 377 -7.83 -31.30 28.24
N ASP A 378 -8.51 -30.21 28.60
CA ASP A 378 -8.78 -29.10 27.69
C ASP A 378 -7.62 -28.10 27.69
N TYR A 379 -7.19 -27.71 26.49
CA TYR A 379 -6.09 -26.79 26.19
C TYR A 379 -6.11 -25.46 26.99
N PHE A 380 -7.27 -25.10 27.56
CA PHE A 380 -7.52 -23.86 28.30
C PHE A 380 -6.75 -23.75 29.63
N ASP A 381 -6.40 -24.85 30.30
CA ASP A 381 -5.69 -24.81 31.59
C ASP A 381 -4.28 -24.20 31.46
N PHE A 382 -3.55 -24.57 30.40
CA PHE A 382 -2.21 -24.03 30.12
C PHE A 382 -2.25 -22.59 29.61
N PHE A 383 -3.38 -22.15 29.06
CA PHE A 383 -3.59 -20.75 28.71
C PHE A 383 -3.87 -19.91 29.98
N ALA A 384 -4.66 -20.45 30.93
CA ALA A 384 -4.97 -19.79 32.19
C ALA A 384 -3.71 -19.49 33.03
N LEU A 385 -2.67 -20.32 32.95
CA LEU A 385 -1.36 -20.05 33.57
C LEU A 385 -0.72 -18.73 33.14
N ARG A 386 -1.10 -18.21 31.97
CA ARG A 386 -0.58 -16.95 31.40
C ARG A 386 -1.59 -15.81 31.47
N TYR A 387 -2.68 -15.98 32.23
CA TYR A 387 -3.70 -14.95 32.44
C TYR A 387 -3.11 -13.63 32.96
N SER A 388 -2.17 -13.68 33.91
CA SER A 388 -1.51 -12.49 34.45
C SER A 388 -0.78 -11.67 33.37
N TYR A 389 -0.18 -12.33 32.38
CA TYR A 389 0.51 -11.70 31.26
C TYR A 389 -0.48 -11.07 30.27
N VAL A 390 -1.57 -11.77 29.94
CA VAL A 390 -2.62 -11.29 29.04
C VAL A 390 -3.39 -10.12 29.66
N ARG A 391 -3.65 -10.18 30.98
CA ARG A 391 -4.36 -9.13 31.73
C ARG A 391 -3.62 -7.78 31.74
N GLN A 392 -2.31 -7.75 31.51
CA GLN A 392 -1.54 -6.49 31.51
C GLN A 392 -2.01 -5.50 30.45
N PHE A 393 -2.47 -5.97 29.29
CA PHE A 393 -2.88 -5.12 28.18
C PHE A 393 -4.36 -5.26 27.81
N SER A 394 -5.00 -6.38 28.18
CA SER A 394 -6.36 -6.69 27.72
C SER A 394 -7.42 -5.67 28.14
N PRO A 395 -7.46 -5.17 29.41
CA PRO A 395 -8.45 -4.18 29.81
C PRO A 395 -8.35 -2.89 28.97
N THR A 396 -7.15 -2.34 28.89
CA THR A 396 -6.85 -1.12 28.12
C THR A 396 -7.19 -1.29 26.64
N PHE A 397 -6.78 -2.41 26.03
CA PHE A 397 -7.07 -2.70 24.62
C PHE A 397 -8.58 -2.84 24.32
N LEU A 398 -9.33 -3.44 25.24
CA LEU A 398 -10.78 -3.63 25.09
C LEU A 398 -11.59 -2.35 25.41
N ILE A 399 -11.05 -1.46 26.24
CA ILE A 399 -11.72 -0.22 26.67
C ILE A 399 -11.43 0.95 25.72
N GLU A 400 -10.21 1.10 25.19
CA GLU A 400 -9.77 2.40 24.66
C GLU A 400 -10.08 2.71 23.19
N SER A 401 -10.24 1.77 22.25
CA SER A 401 -10.25 2.24 20.84
C SER A 401 -10.75 1.33 19.73
N LEU A 402 -10.70 0.00 19.84
CA LEU A 402 -10.85 -0.87 18.66
C LEU A 402 -12.28 -1.36 18.41
N LEU A 403 -13.11 -1.38 19.44
CA LEU A 403 -14.54 -1.72 19.36
C LEU A 403 -15.38 -0.48 19.64
N SER A 404 -15.18 0.58 18.85
CA SER A 404 -16.00 1.79 18.93
C SER A 404 -17.14 1.77 17.91
N GLY A 405 -18.37 1.90 18.39
CA GLY A 405 -19.58 2.03 17.58
C GLY A 405 -20.57 0.89 17.76
N THR A 406 -21.78 1.23 18.21
CA THR A 406 -22.95 0.36 18.10
C THR A 406 -23.56 0.53 16.72
N ILE A 407 -24.06 -0.56 16.13
CA ILE A 407 -24.80 -0.48 14.87
C ILE A 407 -26.09 0.32 15.07
N ASN A 408 -26.49 1.11 14.09
CA ASN A 408 -27.81 1.72 14.10
C ASN A 408 -28.83 0.71 13.52
N THR A 409 -29.52 0.00 14.40
CA THR A 409 -30.52 -1.03 14.03
C THR A 409 -31.73 -0.45 13.31
N GLU A 410 -32.13 0.79 13.64
CA GLU A 410 -33.28 1.45 13.01
C GLU A 410 -33.05 1.68 11.51
N LYS A 411 -31.84 2.11 11.12
CA LYS A 411 -31.50 2.29 9.70
C LYS A 411 -31.56 0.98 8.92
N ILE A 412 -31.12 -0.13 9.52
CA ILE A 412 -31.17 -1.46 8.90
C ILE A 412 -32.62 -1.90 8.70
N LEU A 413 -33.45 -1.75 9.73
CA LEU A 413 -34.86 -2.15 9.69
C LEU A 413 -35.66 -1.33 8.69
N LEU A 414 -35.41 -0.02 8.60
CA LEU A 414 -36.12 0.90 7.70
C LEU A 414 -36.02 0.51 6.22
N ARG A 415 -34.92 -0.13 5.80
CA ARG A 415 -34.63 -0.49 4.40
C ARG A 415 -34.37 -1.99 4.20
N TRP A 416 -34.82 -2.82 5.13
CA TRP A 416 -34.58 -4.27 5.09
C TRP A 416 -35.10 -4.91 3.80
N ASP A 417 -36.32 -4.56 3.40
CA ASP A 417 -36.93 -5.10 2.18
C ASP A 417 -36.18 -4.70 0.90
N ASP A 418 -35.67 -3.47 0.85
CA ASP A 418 -34.87 -2.99 -0.28
C ASP A 418 -33.51 -3.72 -0.35
N MET A 419 -32.89 -4.00 0.80
CA MET A 419 -31.69 -4.84 0.86
C MET A 419 -31.97 -6.28 0.39
N LEU A 420 -33.10 -6.87 0.79
CA LEU A 420 -33.50 -8.21 0.32
C LEU A 420 -33.75 -8.24 -1.19
N ARG A 421 -34.38 -7.20 -1.76
CA ARG A 421 -34.59 -7.08 -3.21
C ARG A 421 -33.28 -7.01 -3.97
N VAL A 422 -32.29 -6.27 -3.46
CA VAL A 422 -30.94 -6.22 -4.03
C VAL A 422 -30.29 -7.60 -4.02
N VAL A 423 -30.30 -8.27 -2.86
CA VAL A 423 -29.70 -9.61 -2.72
C VAL A 423 -30.40 -10.60 -3.64
N GLY A 424 -31.73 -10.54 -3.74
CA GLY A 424 -32.52 -11.35 -4.67
C GLY A 424 -32.14 -11.09 -6.12
N SER A 425 -32.04 -9.82 -6.52
CA SER A 425 -31.66 -9.42 -7.90
C SER A 425 -30.26 -9.89 -8.28
N LEU A 426 -29.30 -9.79 -7.34
CA LEU A 426 -27.93 -10.29 -7.53
C LEU A 426 -27.90 -11.83 -7.60
N LYS A 427 -28.60 -12.51 -6.70
CA LYS A 427 -28.64 -13.99 -6.62
C LYS A 427 -29.31 -14.61 -7.84
N LEU A 428 -30.34 -13.94 -8.36
CA LEU A 428 -31.08 -14.38 -9.55
C LEU A 428 -30.43 -13.89 -10.87
N GLY A 429 -29.34 -13.12 -10.81
CA GLY A 429 -28.59 -12.67 -11.99
C GLY A 429 -29.21 -11.53 -12.80
N TRP A 430 -30.21 -10.83 -12.26
CA TRP A 430 -30.89 -9.71 -12.93
C TRP A 430 -30.01 -8.46 -12.99
N VAL A 431 -29.08 -8.35 -12.03
CA VAL A 431 -28.08 -7.27 -11.95
C VAL A 431 -26.75 -7.89 -11.58
N THR A 432 -25.66 -7.42 -12.20
CA THR A 432 -24.31 -7.82 -11.82
C THR A 432 -23.80 -6.99 -10.64
N ALA A 433 -22.94 -7.58 -9.80
CA ALA A 433 -22.36 -6.89 -8.65
C ALA A 433 -21.58 -5.62 -9.05
N SER A 434 -20.91 -5.63 -10.21
CA SER A 434 -20.19 -4.47 -10.76
C SER A 434 -21.13 -3.33 -11.15
N LEU A 435 -22.25 -3.62 -11.82
CA LEU A 435 -23.25 -2.62 -12.19
C LEU A 435 -23.89 -2.00 -10.93
N PHE A 436 -24.22 -2.85 -9.95
CA PHE A 436 -24.79 -2.42 -8.67
C PHE A 436 -23.84 -1.49 -7.90
N LEU A 437 -22.57 -1.86 -7.79
CA LEU A 437 -21.55 -1.05 -7.12
C LEU A 437 -21.34 0.30 -7.83
N ASN A 438 -21.27 0.31 -9.16
CA ASN A 438 -21.17 1.55 -9.94
C ASN A 438 -22.37 2.47 -9.71
N LYS A 439 -23.59 1.90 -9.64
CA LYS A 439 -24.81 2.67 -9.34
C LYS A 439 -24.86 3.19 -7.91
N LEU A 440 -24.43 2.38 -6.93
CA LEU A 440 -24.30 2.80 -5.53
C LEU A 440 -23.33 3.98 -5.38
N GLN A 441 -22.18 3.93 -6.07
CA GLN A 441 -21.13 4.95 -5.98
C GLN A 441 -21.45 6.24 -6.73
N SER A 442 -22.34 6.18 -7.73
CA SER A 442 -22.72 7.36 -8.51
C SER A 442 -23.50 8.43 -7.73
N PHE A 443 -24.08 8.09 -6.56
CA PHE A 443 -24.84 9.03 -5.71
C PHE A 443 -24.50 8.87 -4.21
N PRO A 444 -23.34 9.39 -3.75
CA PRO A 444 -22.84 9.12 -2.39
C PRO A 444 -23.62 9.83 -1.26
N GLN A 445 -24.28 10.96 -1.55
CA GLN A 445 -24.90 11.81 -0.52
C GLN A 445 -26.41 11.59 -0.32
N GLN A 446 -27.07 10.74 -1.12
CA GLN A 446 -28.54 10.57 -1.10
C GLN A 446 -29.02 9.11 -1.02
N ASN A 447 -28.12 8.14 -0.82
CA ASN A 447 -28.50 6.73 -0.84
C ASN A 447 -28.65 6.16 0.58
N ASP A 448 -29.86 6.29 1.14
CA ASP A 448 -30.25 5.65 2.40
C ASP A 448 -30.00 4.13 2.38
N LEU A 449 -30.14 3.51 1.20
CA LEU A 449 -29.81 2.10 0.98
C LEU A 449 -28.31 1.81 1.14
N ALA A 450 -27.42 2.70 0.66
CA ALA A 450 -25.98 2.55 0.86
C ALA A 450 -25.60 2.70 2.34
N SER A 451 -26.23 3.65 3.05
CA SER A 451 -26.04 3.81 4.49
C SER A 451 -26.50 2.55 5.24
N SER A 452 -27.65 1.99 4.88
CA SER A 452 -28.21 0.79 5.53
C SER A 452 -27.38 -0.46 5.26
N LEU A 453 -26.90 -0.63 4.02
CA LEU A 453 -25.95 -1.69 3.65
C LEU A 453 -24.60 -1.54 4.36
N SER A 454 -24.12 -0.31 4.58
CA SER A 454 -22.91 -0.04 5.35
C SER A 454 -23.07 -0.42 6.83
N GLU A 455 -24.19 -0.06 7.47
CA GLU A 455 -24.49 -0.45 8.85
C GLU A 455 -24.62 -1.97 9.02
N TYR A 456 -25.32 -2.64 8.11
CA TYR A 456 -25.37 -4.11 8.08
C TYR A 456 -23.99 -4.73 7.84
N GLY A 457 -23.20 -4.15 6.94
CA GLY A 457 -21.82 -4.55 6.65
C GLY A 457 -20.91 -4.44 7.87
N ARG A 458 -21.10 -3.43 8.74
CA ARG A 458 -20.39 -3.32 10.02
C ARG A 458 -20.72 -4.47 10.96
N MET A 459 -21.99 -4.88 11.06
CA MET A 459 -22.39 -6.06 11.84
C MET A 459 -21.72 -7.33 11.31
N VAL A 460 -21.78 -7.56 9.99
CA VAL A 460 -21.15 -8.73 9.35
C VAL A 460 -19.64 -8.70 9.55
N LYS A 461 -19.00 -7.52 9.45
CA LYS A 461 -17.58 -7.33 9.72
C LYS A 461 -17.23 -7.66 11.16
N THR A 462 -18.02 -7.23 12.14
CA THR A 462 -17.82 -7.59 13.56
C THR A 462 -17.90 -9.10 13.76
N ILE A 463 -18.93 -9.76 13.23
CA ILE A 463 -19.07 -11.22 13.30
C ILE A 463 -17.88 -11.91 12.61
N PHE A 464 -17.47 -11.42 11.45
CA PHE A 464 -16.32 -11.94 10.72
C PHE A 464 -15.03 -11.79 11.53
N ILE A 465 -14.76 -10.62 12.11
CA ILE A 465 -13.57 -10.37 12.95
C ILE A 465 -13.58 -11.31 14.15
N LEU A 466 -14.71 -11.46 14.84
CA LEU A 466 -14.83 -12.37 15.98
C LEU A 466 -14.59 -13.83 15.57
N ARG A 467 -15.20 -14.29 14.46
CA ARG A 467 -14.98 -15.63 13.91
C ARG A 467 -13.54 -15.84 13.45
N TYR A 468 -12.94 -14.84 12.81
CA TYR A 468 -11.55 -14.85 12.39
C TYR A 468 -10.63 -14.96 13.62
N LEU A 469 -10.87 -14.18 14.68
CA LEU A 469 -10.07 -14.25 15.90
C LEU A 469 -10.22 -15.60 16.62
N GLN A 470 -11.42 -16.16 16.65
CA GLN A 470 -11.74 -17.38 17.38
C GLN A 470 -11.34 -18.68 16.65
N ASN A 471 -11.42 -18.74 15.31
CA ASN A 471 -11.28 -19.98 14.54
C ASN A 471 -9.97 -20.04 13.73
N GLN A 472 -8.98 -20.79 14.24
CA GLN A 472 -7.66 -20.95 13.61
C GLN A 472 -7.71 -21.60 12.20
N PRO A 473 -8.45 -22.69 11.94
CA PRO A 473 -8.64 -23.23 10.58
C PRO A 473 -9.18 -22.21 9.58
N TYR A 474 -10.15 -21.39 10.00
CA TYR A 474 -10.75 -20.35 9.17
C TYR A 474 -9.75 -19.25 8.80
N ARG A 475 -8.91 -18.81 9.76
CA ARG A 475 -7.80 -17.87 9.49
C ARG A 475 -6.82 -18.40 8.45
N ARG A 476 -6.39 -19.66 8.60
CA ARG A 476 -5.44 -20.29 7.67
C ARG A 476 -6.02 -20.36 6.25
N LYS A 477 -7.30 -20.69 6.12
CA LYS A 477 -7.99 -20.72 4.82
C LYS A 477 -8.01 -19.33 4.15
N ILE A 478 -8.31 -18.29 4.91
CA ILE A 478 -8.37 -16.90 4.43
C ILE A 478 -6.97 -16.39 4.03
N ASN A 479 -5.96 -16.59 4.88
CA ASN A 479 -4.58 -16.19 4.55
C ASN A 479 -4.04 -16.91 3.32
N ASN A 480 -4.38 -18.19 3.13
CA ASN A 480 -4.01 -18.92 1.92
C ASN A 480 -4.72 -18.38 0.65
N GLN A 481 -5.92 -17.81 0.77
CA GLN A 481 -6.61 -17.15 -0.35
C GLN A 481 -6.03 -15.76 -0.64
N LEU A 482 -5.74 -14.97 0.39
CA LEU A 482 -5.07 -13.66 0.25
C LEU A 482 -3.70 -13.80 -0.41
N ASN A 483 -2.88 -14.74 0.06
CA ASN A 483 -1.56 -15.02 -0.52
C ASN A 483 -1.63 -15.50 -1.98
N LYS A 484 -2.73 -16.14 -2.41
CA LYS A 484 -2.95 -16.49 -3.82
C LYS A 484 -3.29 -15.27 -4.68
N GLY A 485 -4.10 -14.35 -4.16
CA GLY A 485 -4.42 -13.08 -4.83
C GLY A 485 -3.21 -12.15 -4.95
N GLU A 486 -2.41 -12.04 -3.88
CA GLU A 486 -1.16 -11.26 -3.90
C GLU A 486 -0.14 -11.84 -4.87
N ARG A 487 0.02 -13.17 -4.92
CA ARG A 487 0.88 -13.83 -5.91
C ARG A 487 0.43 -13.61 -7.36
N LEU A 488 -0.88 -13.56 -7.62
CA LEU A 488 -1.41 -13.21 -8.94
C LEU A 488 -1.16 -11.74 -9.30
N HIS A 489 -1.24 -10.83 -8.33
CA HIS A 489 -0.91 -9.42 -8.54
C HIS A 489 0.59 -9.16 -8.71
N ASP A 490 1.45 -9.97 -8.09
CA ASP A 490 2.90 -9.91 -8.30
C ASP A 490 3.31 -10.52 -9.65
N LEU A 491 2.61 -11.56 -10.12
CA LEU A 491 2.81 -12.11 -11.47
C LEU A 491 2.34 -11.16 -12.59
N ALA A 492 1.42 -10.24 -12.30
CA ALA A 492 0.98 -9.20 -13.24
C ALA A 492 1.89 -7.96 -13.22
N LYS A 493 2.90 -7.91 -12.34
CA LYS A 493 3.90 -6.84 -12.25
C LYS A 493 5.26 -7.22 -12.83
N THR A 494 5.49 -8.52 -13.06
CA THR A 494 6.55 -9.04 -13.93
C THR A 494 6.05 -9.08 -15.36
#